data_AF-A0AA39A9Z3-F1
#
_entry.id   AF-A0AA39A9Z3-F1
#
_cell.length_a   1.000
_cell.length_b   1.000
_cell.length_c   1.000
_cell.angle_alpha   90.00
_cell.angle_beta   90.00
_cell.angle_gamma   90.00
#
_symmetry.space_group_name_H-M   'P 1'
#
loop_
_entity.id
_entity.type
_entity.pdbx_description
1 polymer ?
#
loop_
_entity_poly.entity_id
_entity_poly.type
_entity_poly.pdbx_seq_one_letter_code
_entity_poly.pdbx_strand_id
1 'polypeptide(L)'
;MVQIPSSVAFHYNAYSCSFYHSFRFARAFFDDDRRTVVSIPNGPSALAVKEAAWGLARYAAISQDNGLVPIVEPEILLDGEHGIDRTFEVAQKVWAEVFFYLAENNVMFEGILLKPSMVTPGAECKDKATPEQVAQYTLNLLSRRIPPAVPGIMFLSGGQSEVEATLNLNAMNQAPNPWHVSFSYARALQNTCLKKWGGRPESVKEAQDALLLRAKANSLAQLGKYTGEGESEESKQGMFVKGYVY
;
A
#
# COMPACT_ATOMS: atom_id res chain seq x y z
N MET A 1 43.08 19.01 -12.44
CA MET A 1 42.12 19.62 -11.49
C MET A 1 41.11 20.39 -12.31
N VAL A 2 39.91 19.82 -12.55
CA VAL A 2 38.76 20.59 -13.05
C VAL A 2 37.59 20.14 -12.19
N GLN A 3 37.20 21.02 -11.28
CA GLN A 3 36.08 20.90 -10.36
C GLN A 3 34.77 21.00 -11.15
N ILE A 4 33.89 20.02 -10.97
CA ILE A 4 32.48 20.11 -11.38
C ILE A 4 31.72 20.70 -10.20
N PRO A 5 31.02 21.85 -10.33
CA PRO A 5 30.19 22.37 -9.26
C PRO A 5 28.86 21.64 -9.21
N SER A 6 28.49 21.30 -7.99
CA SER A 6 27.24 20.75 -7.50
C SER A 6 26.05 21.71 -7.72
N SER A 7 25.09 21.32 -8.55
CA SER A 7 23.69 21.75 -8.45
C SER A 7 22.78 20.81 -9.25
N VAL A 8 22.55 19.60 -8.73
CA VAL A 8 21.42 18.77 -9.17
C VAL A 8 20.17 19.32 -8.48
N ALA A 9 19.61 20.37 -9.07
CA ALA A 9 18.30 20.88 -8.70
C ALA A 9 17.24 19.89 -9.18
N PHE A 10 16.43 19.39 -8.25
CA PHE A 10 15.21 18.61 -8.45
C PHE A 10 14.40 19.14 -9.65
N HIS A 11 14.57 18.53 -10.82
CA HIS A 11 13.74 18.79 -11.98
C HIS A 11 12.51 17.89 -11.90
N TYR A 12 11.35 18.54 -12.00
CA TYR A 12 10.01 18.02 -11.83
C TYR A 12 9.70 16.76 -12.67
N ASN A 13 9.01 15.79 -12.06
CA ASN A 13 8.64 14.46 -12.57
C ASN A 13 7.55 14.46 -13.69
N ALA A 14 7.36 15.58 -14.41
CA ALA A 14 6.44 15.63 -15.54
C ALA A 14 6.99 14.86 -16.76
N TYR A 15 8.32 14.78 -16.88
CA TYR A 15 8.98 14.09 -17.99
C TYR A 15 8.82 12.57 -17.93
N SER A 16 8.71 11.94 -16.75
CA SER A 16 8.50 10.49 -16.66
C SER A 16 7.07 10.10 -17.09
N CYS A 17 6.04 10.82 -16.62
CA CYS A 17 4.66 10.63 -17.08
C CYS A 17 4.52 10.89 -18.59
N SER A 18 5.12 11.97 -19.10
CA SER A 18 5.13 12.28 -20.54
C SER A 18 5.94 11.27 -21.35
N PHE A 19 7.01 10.69 -20.77
CA PHE A 19 7.72 9.56 -21.36
C PHE A 19 6.81 8.34 -21.48
N TYR A 20 6.07 7.97 -20.43
CA TYR A 20 5.05 6.90 -20.52
C TYR A 20 3.96 7.20 -21.56
N HIS A 21 3.54 8.47 -21.68
CA HIS A 21 2.59 8.90 -22.70
C HIS A 21 3.15 8.78 -24.13
N SER A 22 4.41 9.20 -24.34
CA SER A 22 5.12 9.07 -25.62
C SER A 22 5.37 7.61 -25.99
N PHE A 23 5.50 6.74 -24.99
CA PHE A 23 5.55 5.28 -25.09
C PHE A 23 4.18 4.63 -24.85
N ARG A 24 3.09 5.18 -25.41
CA ARG A 24 1.78 4.49 -25.47
C ARG A 24 1.86 3.07 -26.11
N PHE A 25 2.97 2.72 -26.74
CA PHE A 25 3.30 1.37 -27.18
C PHE A 25 3.70 0.38 -26.06
N ALA A 26 4.08 0.85 -24.87
CA ALA A 26 4.45 0.02 -23.71
C ALA A 26 3.30 -0.26 -22.71
N ARG A 27 2.09 0.28 -22.95
CA ARG A 27 0.83 -0.12 -22.28
C ARG A 27 0.77 0.06 -20.75
N ALA A 28 1.40 1.11 -20.19
CA ALA A 28 1.16 1.50 -18.80
C ALA A 28 -0.17 2.27 -18.67
N PHE A 29 -1.07 1.82 -17.79
CA PHE A 29 -2.35 2.46 -17.49
C PHE A 29 -2.42 3.06 -16.08
N PHE A 30 -1.55 2.57 -15.19
CA PHE A 30 -1.46 2.99 -13.79
C PHE A 30 -0.07 3.53 -13.51
N ASP A 31 -0.01 4.46 -12.56
CA ASP A 31 1.22 5.03 -12.04
C ASP A 31 1.26 4.76 -10.52
N ASP A 32 2.43 4.34 -10.01
CA ASP A 32 2.70 4.06 -8.58
C ASP A 32 4.05 4.70 -8.15
N ASP A 33 4.55 5.70 -8.89
CA ASP A 33 5.91 6.26 -8.77
C ASP A 33 6.13 7.08 -7.48
N ARG A 34 5.12 7.26 -6.63
CA ARG A 34 5.18 8.10 -5.42
C ARG A 34 4.58 7.44 -4.17
N ARG A 35 5.39 6.65 -3.49
CA ARG A 35 5.18 6.24 -2.10
C ARG A 35 5.61 7.35 -1.14
N THR A 36 4.75 7.71 -0.19
CA THR A 36 5.13 8.55 0.96
C THR A 36 5.02 7.77 2.25
N VAL A 37 5.89 8.08 3.21
CA VAL A 37 6.06 7.27 4.43
C VAL A 37 5.87 8.13 5.66
N VAL A 38 5.04 7.66 6.58
CA VAL A 38 4.67 8.35 7.82
C VAL A 38 5.01 7.46 9.02
N SER A 39 5.84 7.97 9.94
CA SER A 39 6.28 7.24 11.13
C SER A 39 5.44 7.59 12.38
N ILE A 40 5.12 6.59 13.21
CA ILE A 40 4.27 6.73 14.40
C ILE A 40 5.02 7.00 15.73
N PRO A 41 6.21 6.45 16.04
CA PRO A 41 6.81 6.51 17.39
C PRO A 41 6.93 7.91 17.99
N ASN A 42 7.22 8.94 17.19
CA ASN A 42 7.25 10.33 17.63
C ASN A 42 6.06 11.16 17.11
N GLY A 43 5.11 10.50 16.43
CA GLY A 43 4.07 11.11 15.61
C GLY A 43 4.65 11.81 14.38
N PRO A 44 3.95 11.81 13.25
CA PRO A 44 4.39 12.63 12.13
C PRO A 44 4.17 14.10 12.47
N SER A 45 5.17 14.93 12.17
CA SER A 45 5.01 16.37 12.30
C SER A 45 3.94 16.86 11.32
N ALA A 46 3.22 17.92 11.68
CA ALA A 46 2.21 18.51 10.79
C ALA A 46 2.81 18.89 9.43
N LEU A 47 4.07 19.37 9.44
CA LEU A 47 4.82 19.66 8.21
C LEU A 47 5.06 18.40 7.37
N ALA A 48 5.49 17.29 7.96
CA ALA A 48 5.73 16.05 7.22
C ALA A 48 4.46 15.50 6.58
N VAL A 49 3.33 15.52 7.31
CA VAL A 49 2.03 15.10 6.76
C VAL A 49 1.61 16.00 5.60
N LYS A 50 1.72 17.32 5.78
CA LYS A 50 1.37 18.30 4.75
C LYS A 50 2.21 18.13 3.48
N GLU A 51 3.53 18.02 3.60
CA GLU A 51 4.42 17.86 2.45
C GLU A 51 4.16 16.54 1.70
N ALA A 52 3.94 15.44 2.44
CA ALA A 52 3.58 14.16 1.85
C ALA A 52 2.25 14.22 1.10
N ALA A 53 1.21 14.79 1.72
CA ALA A 53 -0.11 14.94 1.13
C ALA A 53 -0.09 15.86 -0.10
N TRP A 54 0.61 16.99 -0.03
CA TRP A 54 0.78 17.90 -1.15
C TRP A 54 1.53 17.26 -2.32
N GLY A 55 2.61 16.53 -2.02
CA GLY A 55 3.37 15.79 -3.03
C GLY A 55 2.54 14.75 -3.76
N LEU A 56 1.76 13.95 -3.02
CA LEU A 56 0.82 12.97 -3.58
C LEU A 56 -0.25 13.62 -4.45
N ALA A 57 -0.81 14.74 -4.02
CA ALA A 57 -1.86 15.43 -4.77
C ALA A 57 -1.36 15.98 -6.10
N ARG A 58 -0.18 16.62 -6.10
CA ARG A 58 0.46 17.10 -7.33
C ARG A 58 0.80 15.96 -8.27
N TYR A 59 1.31 14.86 -7.73
CA TYR A 59 1.58 13.65 -8.48
C TYR A 59 0.30 13.13 -9.16
N ALA A 60 -0.78 12.95 -8.40
CA ALA A 60 -2.03 12.44 -8.93
C ALA A 60 -2.62 13.32 -10.04
N ALA A 61 -2.58 14.64 -9.88
CA ALA A 61 -3.02 15.58 -10.91
C ALA A 61 -2.20 15.43 -12.20
N ILE A 62 -0.87 15.38 -12.09
CA ILE A 62 0.03 15.22 -13.25
C ILE A 62 -0.20 13.87 -13.94
N SER A 63 -0.37 12.77 -13.18
CA SER A 63 -0.67 11.46 -13.77
C SER A 63 -1.99 11.49 -14.55
N GLN A 64 -3.03 12.12 -13.99
CA GLN A 64 -4.33 12.28 -14.65
C GLN A 64 -4.23 13.12 -15.93
N ASP A 65 -3.50 14.24 -15.90
CA ASP A 65 -3.27 15.09 -17.09
C ASP A 65 -2.59 14.33 -18.23
N ASN A 66 -1.81 13.28 -17.92
CA ASN A 66 -1.14 12.42 -18.90
C ASN A 66 -1.94 11.15 -19.27
N GLY A 67 -3.13 10.98 -18.72
CA GLY A 67 -4.01 9.83 -18.97
C GLY A 67 -3.61 8.55 -18.24
N LEU A 68 -2.88 8.68 -17.13
CA LEU A 68 -2.56 7.58 -16.21
C LEU A 68 -3.47 7.64 -14.98
N VAL A 69 -3.84 6.48 -14.45
CA VAL A 69 -4.57 6.38 -13.18
C VAL A 69 -3.56 6.36 -12.03
N PRO A 70 -3.47 7.41 -11.19
CA PRO A 70 -2.55 7.44 -10.07
C PRO A 70 -3.01 6.50 -8.95
N ILE A 71 -2.04 5.79 -8.37
CA ILE A 71 -2.18 5.08 -7.11
C ILE A 71 -1.64 5.98 -5.99
N VAL A 72 -2.51 6.39 -5.08
CA VAL A 72 -2.15 7.28 -3.96
C VAL A 72 -1.76 6.43 -2.74
N GLU A 73 -0.48 6.43 -2.39
CA GLU A 73 0.12 5.60 -1.33
C GLU A 73 0.73 6.46 -0.20
N PRO A 74 -0.06 6.90 0.80
CA PRO A 74 0.43 7.40 2.07
C PRO A 74 0.58 6.23 3.05
N GLU A 75 1.74 5.57 3.03
CA GLU A 75 2.02 4.47 3.93
C GLU A 75 2.29 4.98 5.35
N ILE A 76 1.62 4.36 6.30
CA ILE A 76 1.90 4.53 7.72
C ILE A 76 2.70 3.33 8.20
N LEU A 77 3.91 3.59 8.70
CA LEU A 77 4.86 2.56 9.13
C LEU A 77 4.40 1.85 10.40
N LEU A 78 4.75 0.56 10.47
CA LEU A 78 4.48 -0.31 11.61
C LEU A 78 5.49 -0.15 12.75
N ASP A 79 6.59 0.58 12.56
CA ASP A 79 7.65 0.68 13.57
C ASP A 79 7.14 1.22 14.91
N GLY A 80 7.53 0.54 16.00
CA GLY A 80 7.24 0.91 17.39
C GLY A 80 6.26 -0.01 18.12
N GLU A 81 5.99 0.33 19.38
CA GLU A 81 5.20 -0.45 20.34
C GLU A 81 3.73 0.03 20.47
N HIS A 82 3.29 0.90 19.57
CA HIS A 82 2.00 1.58 19.65
C HIS A 82 0.83 0.61 19.43
N GLY A 83 -0.28 0.83 20.13
CA GLY A 83 -1.51 0.07 19.94
C GLY A 83 -2.28 0.48 18.67
N ILE A 84 -3.26 -0.34 18.27
CA ILE A 84 -4.07 -0.12 17.07
C ILE A 84 -4.84 1.21 17.08
N ASP A 85 -5.28 1.68 18.25
CA ASP A 85 -5.97 2.98 18.40
C ASP A 85 -5.07 4.15 17.99
N ARG A 86 -3.78 4.06 18.31
CA ARG A 86 -2.82 5.10 17.94
C ARG A 86 -2.58 5.10 16.43
N THR A 87 -2.45 3.93 15.82
CA THR A 87 -2.37 3.80 14.35
C THR A 87 -3.60 4.42 13.70
N PHE A 88 -4.80 4.12 14.23
CA PHE A 88 -6.06 4.65 13.73
C PHE A 88 -6.17 6.19 13.85
N GLU A 89 -5.73 6.76 14.96
CA GLU A 89 -5.72 8.21 15.16
C GLU A 89 -4.79 8.92 14.15
N VAL A 90 -3.56 8.40 14.00
CA VAL A 90 -2.58 8.95 13.04
C VAL A 90 -3.11 8.81 11.62
N ALA A 91 -3.67 7.65 11.27
CA ALA A 91 -4.22 7.40 9.95
C ALA A 91 -5.36 8.35 9.58
N GLN A 92 -6.27 8.62 10.52
CA GLN A 92 -7.35 9.57 10.28
C GLN A 92 -6.85 10.99 9.99
N LYS A 93 -5.73 11.41 10.59
CA LYS A 93 -5.13 12.72 10.36
C LYS A 93 -4.46 12.77 8.98
N VAL A 94 -3.65 11.77 8.66
CA VAL A 94 -2.95 11.68 7.37
C VAL A 94 -3.93 11.63 6.21
N TRP A 95 -4.92 10.73 6.27
CA TRP A 95 -5.90 10.59 5.18
C TRP A 95 -6.79 11.83 5.01
N ALA A 96 -7.09 12.57 6.08
CA ALA A 96 -7.81 13.84 5.96
C ALA A 96 -7.01 14.89 5.17
N GLU A 97 -5.73 15.05 5.47
CA GLU A 97 -4.83 15.98 4.76
C GLU A 97 -4.63 15.56 3.30
N VAL A 98 -4.46 14.26 3.04
CA VAL A 98 -4.33 13.73 1.67
C VAL A 98 -5.55 14.09 0.84
N PHE A 99 -6.77 13.83 1.33
CA PHE A 99 -7.98 14.16 0.56
C PHE A 99 -8.24 15.66 0.44
N PHE A 100 -7.87 16.45 1.45
CA PHE A 100 -7.91 17.91 1.35
C PHE A 100 -7.04 18.38 0.18
N TYR A 101 -5.78 17.95 0.11
CA TYR A 101 -4.88 18.38 -0.95
C TYR A 101 -5.17 17.77 -2.32
N LEU A 102 -5.71 16.55 -2.40
CA LEU A 102 -6.23 15.99 -3.65
C LEU A 102 -7.35 16.88 -4.23
N ALA A 103 -8.27 17.34 -3.38
CA ALA A 103 -9.33 18.26 -3.79
C ALA A 103 -8.77 19.62 -4.25
N GLU A 104 -7.84 20.21 -3.49
CA GLU A 104 -7.21 21.49 -3.85
C GLU A 104 -6.44 21.43 -5.18
N ASN A 105 -5.95 20.25 -5.58
CA ASN A 105 -5.29 20.03 -6.87
C ASN A 105 -6.25 19.56 -7.98
N ASN A 106 -7.58 19.62 -7.76
CA ASN A 106 -8.62 19.21 -8.71
C ASN A 106 -8.48 17.76 -9.21
N VAL A 107 -8.00 16.85 -8.36
CA VAL A 107 -7.89 15.44 -8.71
C VAL A 107 -9.27 14.81 -8.79
N MET A 108 -9.56 14.12 -9.90
CA MET A 108 -10.81 13.40 -10.10
C MET A 108 -10.78 12.08 -9.33
N PHE A 109 -11.59 11.93 -8.28
CA PHE A 109 -11.54 10.76 -7.38
C PHE A 109 -11.98 9.45 -8.04
N GLU A 110 -12.85 9.53 -9.06
CA GLU A 110 -13.27 8.38 -9.87
C GLU A 110 -12.10 7.80 -10.68
N GLY A 111 -11.06 8.61 -10.92
CA GLY A 111 -9.87 8.27 -11.68
C GLY A 111 -8.64 8.03 -10.83
N ILE A 112 -8.77 7.64 -9.55
CA ILE A 112 -7.64 7.26 -8.69
C ILE A 112 -7.85 5.86 -8.10
N LEU A 113 -6.76 5.24 -7.66
CA LEU A 113 -6.79 4.13 -6.71
C LEU A 113 -6.06 4.54 -5.44
N LEU A 114 -6.43 3.96 -4.30
CA LEU A 114 -5.70 4.15 -3.05
C LEU A 114 -4.90 2.90 -2.72
N LYS A 115 -3.71 3.09 -2.15
CA LYS A 115 -2.88 2.00 -1.62
C LYS A 115 -2.53 2.28 -0.16
N PRO A 116 -3.49 2.16 0.76
CA PRO A 116 -3.25 2.34 2.19
C PRO A 116 -2.51 1.15 2.81
N SER A 117 -1.84 1.40 3.95
CA SER A 117 -1.60 0.36 4.95
C SER A 117 -2.88 0.02 5.70
N MET A 118 -3.03 -1.25 6.12
CA MET A 118 -4.09 -1.65 7.04
C MET A 118 -3.84 -1.03 8.42
N VAL A 119 -4.90 -0.81 9.20
CA VAL A 119 -4.79 -0.31 10.57
C VAL A 119 -4.47 -1.47 11.49
N THR A 120 -3.19 -1.64 11.82
CA THR A 120 -2.67 -2.68 12.71
C THR A 120 -1.93 -2.07 13.89
N PRO A 121 -1.74 -2.80 15.01
CA PRO A 121 -0.79 -2.38 16.02
C PRO A 121 0.64 -2.33 15.46
N GLY A 122 1.53 -1.64 16.16
CA GLY A 122 2.94 -1.57 15.83
C GLY A 122 3.61 -2.95 15.89
N ALA A 123 4.68 -3.14 15.12
CA ALA A 123 5.36 -4.42 14.99
C ALA A 123 5.97 -4.94 16.30
N GLU A 124 6.29 -4.05 17.24
CA GLU A 124 6.83 -4.37 18.56
C GLU A 124 5.73 -4.35 19.65
N CYS A 125 4.46 -4.16 19.28
CA CYS A 125 3.34 -4.17 20.21
C CYS A 125 3.12 -5.59 20.76
N LYS A 126 2.92 -5.70 22.08
CA LYS A 126 2.69 -6.98 22.75
C LYS A 126 1.31 -7.57 22.42
N ASP A 127 0.34 -6.70 22.15
CA ASP A 127 -1.03 -7.08 21.86
C ASP A 127 -1.21 -7.20 20.35
N LYS A 128 -1.38 -8.44 19.88
CA LYS A 128 -1.71 -8.70 18.47
C LYS A 128 -3.21 -8.50 18.24
N ALA A 129 -3.56 -7.78 17.18
CA ALA A 129 -4.94 -7.63 16.76
C ALA A 129 -5.40 -8.87 15.97
N THR A 130 -6.67 -9.25 16.12
CA THR A 130 -7.26 -10.28 15.26
C THR A 130 -7.61 -9.70 13.89
N PRO A 131 -7.78 -10.54 12.84
CA PRO A 131 -8.19 -10.06 11.52
C PRO A 131 -9.48 -9.27 11.52
N GLU A 132 -10.46 -9.64 12.36
CA GLU A 132 -11.73 -8.95 12.51
C GLU A 132 -11.54 -7.56 13.11
N GLN A 133 -10.64 -7.43 14.10
CA GLN A 133 -10.32 -6.14 14.70
C GLN A 133 -9.59 -5.24 13.69
N VAL A 134 -8.59 -5.77 12.97
CA VAL A 134 -7.90 -5.03 11.89
C VAL A 134 -8.89 -4.57 10.83
N ALA A 135 -9.80 -5.45 10.40
CA ALA A 135 -10.83 -5.13 9.43
C ALA A 135 -11.77 -4.03 9.93
N GLN A 136 -12.26 -4.13 11.16
CA GLN A 136 -13.16 -3.12 11.74
C GLN A 136 -12.50 -1.74 11.81
N TYR A 137 -11.28 -1.65 12.33
CA TYR A 137 -10.55 -0.37 12.42
C TYR A 137 -10.24 0.20 11.03
N THR A 138 -9.84 -0.65 10.09
CA THR A 138 -9.49 -0.24 8.73
C THR A 138 -10.72 0.26 7.97
N LEU A 139 -11.82 -0.50 7.97
CA LEU A 139 -13.06 -0.07 7.29
C LEU A 139 -13.67 1.19 7.95
N ASN A 140 -13.58 1.31 9.28
CA ASN A 140 -13.98 2.53 9.97
C ASN A 140 -13.15 3.75 9.53
N LEU A 141 -11.84 3.59 9.34
CA LEU A 141 -10.97 4.65 8.82
C LEU A 141 -11.43 5.07 7.43
N LEU A 142 -11.63 4.09 6.54
CA LEU A 142 -12.07 4.35 5.16
C LEU A 142 -13.42 5.09 5.15
N SER A 143 -14.41 4.60 5.90
CA SER A 143 -15.74 5.22 6.02
C SER A 143 -15.74 6.67 6.49
N ARG A 144 -14.75 7.07 7.31
CA ARG A 144 -14.66 8.42 7.88
C ARG A 144 -13.88 9.41 7.04
N ARG A 145 -13.08 8.93 6.08
CA ARG A 145 -12.08 9.76 5.39
C ARG A 145 -12.10 9.65 3.88
N ILE A 146 -12.63 8.56 3.34
CA ILE A 146 -12.57 8.28 1.91
C ILE A 146 -13.98 8.44 1.33
N PRO A 147 -14.14 9.18 0.22
CA PRO A 147 -15.42 9.28 -0.46
C PRO A 147 -15.72 8.01 -1.28
N PRO A 148 -16.99 7.60 -1.42
CA PRO A 148 -17.40 6.49 -2.29
C PRO A 148 -17.09 6.67 -3.78
N ALA A 149 -16.74 7.89 -4.22
CA ALA A 149 -16.35 8.17 -5.59
C ALA A 149 -15.05 7.45 -5.99
N VAL A 150 -14.19 7.13 -5.02
CA VAL A 150 -13.00 6.30 -5.29
C VAL A 150 -13.45 4.91 -5.71
N PRO A 151 -12.95 4.33 -6.81
CA PRO A 151 -13.40 3.01 -7.27
C PRO A 151 -12.80 1.85 -6.48
N GLY A 152 -11.57 2.00 -5.95
CA GLY A 152 -10.86 0.87 -5.35
C GLY A 152 -9.77 1.22 -4.34
N ILE A 153 -9.63 0.33 -3.36
CA ILE A 153 -8.64 0.35 -2.29
C ILE A 153 -7.77 -0.90 -2.41
N MET A 154 -6.51 -0.73 -2.76
CA MET A 154 -5.55 -1.79 -3.02
C MET A 154 -4.53 -1.86 -1.88
N PHE A 155 -4.82 -2.59 -0.81
CA PHE A 155 -3.98 -2.58 0.39
C PHE A 155 -2.55 -3.03 0.12
N LEU A 156 -1.57 -2.34 0.70
CA LEU A 156 -0.21 -2.85 0.80
C LEU A 156 -0.10 -3.83 1.97
N SER A 157 0.78 -4.83 1.85
CA SER A 157 0.97 -5.83 2.90
C SER A 157 1.83 -5.34 4.07
N GLY A 158 2.65 -4.30 3.86
CA GLY A 158 3.59 -3.81 4.87
C GLY A 158 4.53 -4.93 5.31
N GLY A 159 4.69 -5.08 6.63
CA GLY A 159 5.48 -6.14 7.28
C GLY A 159 4.69 -7.38 7.71
N GLN A 160 3.41 -7.48 7.36
CA GLN A 160 2.56 -8.64 7.70
C GLN A 160 3.09 -9.92 7.04
N SER A 161 2.74 -11.09 7.59
CA SER A 161 3.00 -12.37 6.90
C SER A 161 2.12 -12.55 5.66
N GLU A 162 2.42 -13.54 4.81
CA GLU A 162 1.59 -13.84 3.64
C GLU A 162 0.16 -14.23 4.07
N VAL A 163 0.04 -15.04 5.12
CA VAL A 163 -1.25 -15.50 5.65
C VAL A 163 -1.99 -14.38 6.37
N GLU A 164 -1.30 -13.59 7.19
CA GLU A 164 -1.90 -12.48 7.94
C GLU A 164 -2.52 -11.44 7.00
N ALA A 165 -1.78 -11.02 5.96
CA ALA A 165 -2.29 -10.09 4.97
C ALA A 165 -3.55 -10.65 4.28
N THR A 166 -3.54 -11.94 3.93
CA THR A 166 -4.67 -12.62 3.29
C THR A 166 -5.89 -12.70 4.22
N LEU A 167 -5.71 -13.05 5.50
CA LEU A 167 -6.78 -13.13 6.48
C LEU A 167 -7.40 -11.76 6.77
N ASN A 168 -6.58 -10.72 6.91
CA ASN A 168 -7.05 -9.35 7.14
C ASN A 168 -7.85 -8.83 5.95
N LEU A 169 -7.37 -9.07 4.72
CA LEU A 169 -8.11 -8.74 3.51
C LEU A 169 -9.45 -9.49 3.42
N ASN A 170 -9.45 -10.77 3.77
CA ASN A 170 -10.65 -11.59 3.79
C ASN A 170 -11.69 -11.04 4.77
N ALA A 171 -11.27 -10.74 6.00
CA ALA A 171 -12.15 -10.18 7.02
C ALA A 171 -12.78 -8.84 6.58
N MET A 172 -12.03 -7.98 5.88
CA MET A 172 -12.57 -6.73 5.33
C MET A 172 -13.62 -6.94 4.24
N ASN A 173 -13.53 -8.02 3.46
CA ASN A 173 -14.47 -8.33 2.38
C ASN A 173 -15.66 -9.19 2.82
N GLN A 174 -15.74 -9.57 4.10
CA GLN A 174 -16.92 -10.24 4.67
C GLN A 174 -18.06 -9.27 5.00
N ALA A 175 -17.82 -7.96 4.90
CA ALA A 175 -18.84 -6.93 5.00
C ALA A 175 -18.99 -6.17 3.67
N PRO A 176 -20.18 -5.64 3.34
CA PRO A 176 -20.37 -4.78 2.17
C PRO A 176 -19.51 -3.51 2.27
N ASN A 177 -18.82 -3.18 1.18
CA ASN A 177 -18.01 -1.98 1.06
C ASN A 177 -18.50 -1.14 -0.13
N PRO A 178 -18.49 0.20 -0.03
CA PRO A 178 -18.77 1.07 -1.18
C PRO A 178 -17.60 1.09 -2.18
N TRP A 179 -16.42 0.63 -1.78
CA TRP A 179 -15.22 0.51 -2.62
C TRP A 179 -14.94 -0.94 -2.99
N HIS A 180 -14.24 -1.15 -4.10
CA HIS A 180 -13.58 -2.42 -4.36
C HIS A 180 -12.35 -2.58 -3.46
N VAL A 181 -12.44 -3.41 -2.42
CA VAL A 181 -11.35 -3.68 -1.46
C VAL A 181 -10.54 -4.88 -1.92
N SER A 182 -9.29 -4.65 -2.32
CA SER A 182 -8.39 -5.65 -2.87
C SER A 182 -6.95 -5.41 -2.40
N PHE A 183 -5.96 -5.98 -3.11
CA PHE A 183 -4.56 -6.02 -2.68
C PHE A 183 -3.60 -5.48 -3.74
N SER A 184 -2.54 -4.80 -3.28
CA SER A 184 -1.33 -4.48 -4.03
C SER A 184 -0.13 -5.00 -3.23
N TYR A 185 0.08 -6.31 -3.27
CA TYR A 185 1.06 -7.02 -2.45
C TYR A 185 2.36 -7.31 -3.20
N ALA A 186 3.47 -6.97 -2.56
CA ALA A 186 4.81 -7.41 -2.96
C ALA A 186 5.26 -8.59 -2.09
N ARG A 187 5.74 -8.30 -0.87
CA ARG A 187 6.24 -9.33 0.06
C ARG A 187 5.22 -10.43 0.35
N ALA A 188 3.96 -10.08 0.63
CA ALA A 188 2.90 -11.06 0.92
C ALA A 188 2.51 -11.97 -0.25
N LEU A 189 2.96 -11.66 -1.46
CA LEU A 189 2.71 -12.45 -2.66
C LEU A 189 3.98 -13.21 -3.11
N GLN A 190 5.17 -12.67 -2.85
CA GLN A 190 6.42 -13.12 -3.45
C GLN A 190 7.36 -13.85 -2.48
N ASN A 191 7.22 -13.72 -1.16
CA ASN A 191 8.24 -14.20 -0.22
C ASN A 191 8.49 -15.72 -0.32
N THR A 192 7.44 -16.53 -0.27
CA THR A 192 7.56 -18.00 -0.42
C THR A 192 8.03 -18.39 -1.81
N CYS A 193 7.58 -17.68 -2.85
CA CYS A 193 8.03 -17.88 -4.24
C CYS A 193 9.54 -17.66 -4.38
N LEU A 194 10.06 -16.54 -3.86
CA LEU A 194 11.48 -16.19 -3.93
C LEU A 194 12.35 -17.19 -3.15
N LYS A 195 11.90 -17.62 -1.96
CA LYS A 195 12.60 -18.63 -1.15
C LYS A 195 12.69 -19.98 -1.86
N LYS A 196 11.59 -20.44 -2.47
CA LYS A 196 11.57 -21.70 -3.25
C LYS A 196 12.44 -21.61 -4.49
N TRP A 197 12.35 -20.50 -5.23
CA TRP A 197 13.15 -20.31 -6.44
C TRP A 197 14.64 -20.32 -6.13
N GLY A 198 15.10 -19.51 -5.15
CA GLY A 198 16.51 -19.45 -4.77
C GLY A 198 17.48 -19.13 -5.91
N GLY A 199 17.00 -18.54 -7.01
CA GLY A 199 17.79 -18.27 -8.23
C GLY A 199 18.09 -19.50 -9.09
N ARG A 200 17.51 -20.66 -8.77
CA ARG A 200 17.79 -21.94 -9.43
C ARG A 200 16.79 -22.21 -10.57
N PRO A 201 17.25 -22.41 -11.83
CA PRO A 201 16.36 -22.70 -12.96
C PRO A 201 15.46 -23.92 -12.76
N GLU A 202 15.96 -24.95 -12.06
CA GLU A 202 15.22 -26.16 -11.74
C GLU A 202 14.06 -25.93 -10.75
N SER A 203 14.14 -24.89 -9.93
CA SER A 203 13.11 -24.54 -8.94
C SER A 203 12.02 -23.61 -9.49
N VAL A 204 12.08 -23.23 -10.78
CA VAL A 204 11.12 -22.29 -11.39
C VAL A 204 9.68 -22.78 -11.28
N LYS A 205 9.43 -24.06 -11.56
CA LYS A 205 8.07 -24.61 -11.52
C LYS A 205 7.50 -24.59 -10.10
N GLU A 206 8.30 -24.97 -9.11
CA GLU A 206 7.89 -24.97 -7.71
C GLU A 206 7.61 -23.54 -7.20
N ALA A 207 8.41 -22.57 -7.62
CA ALA A 207 8.21 -21.17 -7.30
C ALA A 207 6.93 -20.59 -7.94
N GLN A 208 6.67 -20.92 -9.21
CA GLN A 208 5.43 -20.55 -9.90
C GLN A 208 4.19 -21.13 -9.22
N ASP A 209 4.25 -22.39 -8.79
CA ASP A 209 3.14 -23.04 -8.10
C ASP A 209 2.87 -22.38 -6.74
N ALA A 210 3.92 -21.98 -6.02
CA ALA A 210 3.79 -21.21 -4.78
C ALA A 210 3.19 -19.81 -5.00
N LEU A 211 3.63 -19.09 -6.04
CA LEU A 211 3.08 -17.80 -6.41
C LEU A 211 1.60 -17.91 -6.78
N LEU A 212 1.24 -18.91 -7.59
CA LEU A 212 -0.15 -19.15 -7.99
C LEU A 212 -1.04 -19.48 -6.79
N LEU A 213 -0.52 -20.26 -5.84
CA LEU A 213 -1.22 -20.58 -4.60
C LEU A 213 -1.51 -19.30 -3.79
N ARG A 214 -0.53 -18.40 -3.63
CA ARG A 214 -0.74 -17.09 -2.96
C ARG A 214 -1.67 -16.16 -3.74
N ALA A 215 -1.58 -16.12 -5.07
CA ALA A 215 -2.48 -15.33 -5.89
C ALA A 215 -3.95 -15.80 -5.75
N LYS A 216 -4.17 -17.12 -5.74
CA LYS A 216 -5.51 -17.71 -5.51
C LYS A 216 -6.04 -17.40 -4.12
N ALA A 217 -5.20 -17.51 -3.09
CA ALA A 217 -5.57 -17.18 -1.72
C ALA A 217 -6.05 -15.73 -1.59
N ASN A 218 -5.28 -14.77 -2.12
CA ASN A 218 -5.66 -13.36 -2.11
C ASN A 218 -6.88 -13.05 -2.99
N SER A 219 -7.06 -13.75 -4.10
CA SER A 219 -8.27 -13.66 -4.92
C SER A 219 -9.52 -14.14 -4.16
N LEU A 220 -9.43 -15.23 -3.39
CA LEU A 220 -10.52 -15.69 -2.53
C LEU A 220 -10.78 -14.73 -1.36
N ALA A 221 -9.73 -14.13 -0.80
CA ALA A 221 -9.84 -13.12 0.25
C ALA A 221 -10.53 -11.85 -0.25
N GLN A 222 -10.27 -11.42 -1.48
CA GLN A 222 -11.01 -10.31 -2.11
C GLN A 222 -12.52 -10.61 -2.18
N LEU A 223 -12.91 -11.87 -2.34
CA LEU A 223 -14.31 -12.30 -2.34
C LEU A 223 -14.89 -12.60 -0.94
N GLY A 224 -14.09 -12.46 0.12
CA GLY A 224 -14.49 -12.80 1.50
C GLY A 224 -14.67 -14.31 1.74
N LYS A 225 -14.04 -15.17 0.92
CA LYS A 225 -14.25 -16.63 0.88
C LYS A 225 -13.01 -17.44 1.24
N TYR A 226 -11.96 -16.80 1.73
CA TYR A 226 -10.73 -17.49 2.12
C TYR A 226 -10.85 -18.07 3.54
N THR A 227 -10.44 -19.33 3.70
CA THR A 227 -10.58 -20.09 4.96
C THR A 227 -9.25 -20.31 5.69
N GLY A 228 -8.11 -20.13 5.03
CA GLY A 228 -6.78 -20.38 5.64
C GLY A 228 -6.46 -21.86 5.88
N GLU A 229 -7.23 -22.79 5.33
CA GLU A 229 -6.96 -24.22 5.43
C GLU A 229 -5.77 -24.63 4.55
N GLY A 230 -4.82 -25.38 5.12
CA GLY A 230 -3.66 -25.90 4.39
C GLY A 230 -2.44 -24.96 4.33
N GLU A 231 -2.44 -23.88 5.09
CA GLU A 231 -1.33 -22.91 5.13
C GLU A 231 -0.08 -23.46 5.83
N SER A 232 1.09 -23.30 5.20
CA SER A 232 2.36 -23.75 5.76
C SER A 232 2.84 -22.83 6.89
N GLU A 233 3.65 -23.36 7.82
CA GLU A 233 4.21 -22.56 8.91
C GLU A 233 5.12 -21.43 8.41
N GLU A 234 5.81 -21.59 7.27
CA GLU A 234 6.64 -20.51 6.72
C GLU A 234 5.82 -19.31 6.26
N SER A 235 4.64 -19.55 5.69
CA SER A 235 3.76 -18.49 5.18
C SER A 235 3.11 -17.64 6.29
N LYS A 236 3.09 -18.17 7.52
CA LYS A 236 2.58 -17.49 8.72
C LYS A 236 3.60 -16.56 9.38
N GLN A 237 4.88 -16.66 9.03
CA GLN A 237 5.94 -15.84 9.63
C GLN A 237 5.88 -14.38 9.14
N GLY A 238 5.86 -13.44 10.08
CA GLY A 238 5.89 -12.00 9.78
C GLY A 238 7.15 -11.59 9.03
N MET A 239 7.03 -10.54 8.20
CA MET A 239 8.10 -10.08 7.29
C MET A 239 8.59 -8.67 7.63
N PHE A 240 8.28 -8.18 8.83
CA PHE A 240 8.72 -6.89 9.31
C PHE A 240 10.24 -6.86 9.47
N VAL A 241 10.84 -5.74 9.06
CA VAL A 241 12.26 -5.45 9.23
C VAL A 241 12.35 -4.06 9.86
N LYS A 242 12.93 -3.98 11.07
CA LYS A 242 13.05 -2.73 11.81
C LYS A 242 13.92 -1.73 11.06
N GLY A 243 13.44 -0.49 10.91
CA GLY A 243 14.19 0.56 10.22
C GLY A 243 14.46 0.26 8.75
N TYR A 244 13.53 -0.43 8.09
CA TYR A 244 13.63 -0.73 6.66
C TYR A 244 13.81 0.55 5.84
N VAL A 245 14.86 0.61 5.03
CA VAL A 245 15.14 1.71 4.10
C VAL A 245 14.90 1.17 2.69
N TYR A 246 14.09 1.90 1.90
CA TYR A 246 13.78 1.57 0.51
C TYR A 246 14.94 1.89 -0.42
#